data_AF-A0A7C8YX28-F1
#
_entry.id   AF-A0A7C8YX28-F1
#
_cell.length_a   1.000
_cell.length_b   1.000
_cell.length_c   1.000
_cell.angle_alpha   90.00
_cell.angle_beta   90.00
_cell.angle_gamma   90.00
#
_symmetry.space_group_name_H-M   'P 1'
#
loop_
_entity.id
_entity.type
_entity.pdbx_description
1 polymer ?
#
loop_
_entity_poly.entity_id
_entity_poly.type
_entity_poly.pdbx_seq_one_letter_code
_entity_poly.pdbx_strand_id
1 'polypeptide(L)'
;DALLIEVQDTKHNTQGQAVIPILSIAENFNDKTRWWPIYHEEHKCIGKIQLSIACSITNEEGNGIKGSPVVETLAYDLLLEAAMRAQQFHSRNLCLHGSWKWLLCEFADYYEVSQCYTNLRYLSYIMNVATPTKDCLELVLDLLLPVIKARSDKRLNRQEKSILLECETQVESLLANVFENYKSLDKLSPTGMSDSLTTIPDAAPPALAPAVQLYCLLHDILAQDGQTILQKYLQRAAQKRCRRHMLETDEFMPTNSESVLVDPVAITTAYLKMKNLCINISSEI
;
A
#
# COMPACT_ATOMS: atom_id res chain seq x y z
N ASP A 1 9.20 32.31 -23.66
CA ASP A 1 10.52 32.00 -24.22
C ASP A 1 10.42 31.34 -25.59
N ALA A 2 11.35 31.64 -26.47
CA ALA A 2 11.43 31.11 -27.83
C ALA A 2 12.87 30.79 -28.19
N LEU A 3 13.07 29.70 -28.93
CA LEU A 3 14.37 29.31 -29.46
C LEU A 3 14.54 29.96 -30.84
N LEU A 4 15.59 30.78 -30.96
CA LEU A 4 15.94 31.48 -32.19
C LEU A 4 17.01 30.68 -32.93
N ILE A 5 16.73 30.34 -34.18
CA ILE A 5 17.67 29.63 -35.05
C ILE A 5 17.99 30.54 -36.20
N GLU A 6 19.27 30.79 -36.40
CA GLU A 6 19.77 31.56 -37.53
C GLU A 6 20.63 30.65 -38.42
N VAL A 7 20.35 30.67 -39.71
CA VAL A 7 21.14 29.97 -40.73
C VAL A 7 22.06 31.01 -41.37
N GLN A 8 23.37 30.82 -41.24
CA GLN A 8 24.38 31.70 -41.81
C GLN A 8 25.21 30.97 -42.88
N ASP A 9 25.65 31.70 -43.91
CA ASP A 9 26.64 31.20 -44.86
C ASP A 9 28.06 31.24 -44.21
N THR A 10 29.02 30.57 -44.85
CA THR A 10 30.46 30.54 -44.53
C THR A 10 31.12 31.92 -44.34
N LYS A 11 30.48 33.00 -44.80
CA LYS A 11 30.89 34.39 -44.60
C LYS A 11 30.17 35.11 -43.44
N HIS A 12 29.43 34.38 -42.60
CA HIS A 12 28.58 34.90 -41.52
C HIS A 12 27.41 35.80 -41.94
N ASN A 13 27.00 35.71 -43.21
CA ASN A 13 25.79 36.41 -43.67
C ASN A 13 24.55 35.58 -43.35
N THR A 14 23.60 36.16 -42.64
CA THR A 14 22.30 35.55 -42.32
C THR A 14 21.52 35.24 -43.59
N GLN A 15 21.27 33.96 -43.83
CA GLN A 15 20.46 33.46 -44.95
C GLN A 15 19.00 33.28 -44.53
N GLY A 16 18.71 33.15 -43.23
CA GLY A 16 17.34 33.09 -42.73
C GLY A 16 17.25 32.76 -41.24
N GLN A 17 16.09 33.02 -40.66
CA GLN A 17 15.80 32.84 -39.24
C GLN A 17 14.50 32.05 -39.02
N ALA A 18 14.49 31.22 -37.99
CA ALA A 18 13.32 30.52 -37.50
C ALA A 18 13.13 30.81 -36.00
N VAL A 19 11.90 31.16 -35.63
CA VAL A 19 11.51 31.42 -34.23
C VAL A 19 10.60 30.29 -33.78
N ILE A 20 11.06 29.51 -32.80
CA ILE A 20 10.33 28.34 -32.30
C ILE A 20 9.84 28.62 -30.88
N PRO A 21 8.54 28.80 -30.65
CA PRO A 21 7.99 28.95 -29.30
C PRO A 21 8.27 27.69 -28.48
N ILE A 22 8.80 27.85 -27.25
CA ILE A 22 9.11 26.70 -26.39
C ILE A 22 7.83 25.90 -26.03
N LEU A 23 6.68 26.58 -25.95
CA LEU A 23 5.38 25.93 -25.74
C LEU A 23 5.04 24.90 -26.83
N SER A 24 5.35 25.20 -28.10
CA SER A 24 5.11 24.28 -29.21
C SER A 24 5.98 23.02 -29.15
N ILE A 25 7.08 23.04 -28.39
CA ILE A 25 7.97 21.89 -28.16
C ILE A 25 7.41 20.99 -27.06
N ALA A 26 6.75 21.56 -26.03
CA ALA A 26 6.19 20.82 -24.89
C ALA A 26 4.88 20.07 -25.22
N GLU A 27 4.15 20.47 -26.26
CA GLU A 27 2.80 19.94 -26.55
C GLU A 27 2.77 18.53 -27.19
N ASN A 28 3.84 18.02 -27.79
CA ASN A 28 3.87 16.62 -28.25
C ASN A 28 5.25 15.97 -28.08
N PHE A 29 5.41 15.14 -27.04
CA PHE A 29 6.62 14.37 -26.75
C PHE A 29 6.83 13.16 -27.67
N ASN A 30 5.81 12.78 -28.46
CA ASN A 30 5.85 11.58 -29.29
C ASN A 30 6.47 11.82 -30.68
N ASP A 31 6.47 13.07 -31.17
CA ASP A 31 6.97 13.42 -32.49
C ASP A 31 8.28 14.23 -32.38
N LYS A 32 9.41 13.50 -32.35
CA LYS A 32 10.74 14.05 -32.08
C LYS A 32 11.28 14.94 -33.20
N THR A 33 10.69 14.91 -34.39
CA THR A 33 11.25 15.56 -35.57
C THR A 33 10.21 16.43 -36.27
N ARG A 34 10.44 17.76 -36.32
CA ARG A 34 9.48 18.70 -36.93
C ARG A 34 10.12 19.65 -37.93
N TRP A 35 9.34 20.04 -38.94
CA TRP A 35 9.73 21.03 -39.94
C TRP A 35 9.29 22.43 -39.53
N TRP A 36 10.25 23.34 -39.45
CA TRP A 36 10.02 24.73 -39.08
C TRP A 36 10.29 25.65 -40.27
N PRO A 37 9.40 26.60 -40.59
CA PRO A 37 9.63 27.56 -41.66
C PRO A 37 10.77 28.53 -41.31
N ILE A 38 11.60 28.83 -42.30
CA ILE A 38 12.67 29.82 -42.22
C ILE A 38 12.24 31.08 -42.97
N TYR A 39 12.44 32.23 -42.36
CA TYR A 39 12.09 33.54 -42.89
C TYR A 39 13.36 34.40 -43.10
N HIS A 40 13.39 35.20 -44.16
CA HIS A 40 14.39 36.27 -44.35
C HIS A 40 13.72 37.62 -44.07
N GLU A 41 14.51 38.64 -43.66
CA GLU A 41 14.18 40.03 -43.27
C GLU A 41 12.82 40.62 -43.75
N GLU A 42 12.34 40.30 -44.96
CA GLU A 42 11.04 40.69 -45.51
C GLU A 42 9.85 39.77 -45.11
N HIS A 43 10.01 38.92 -44.08
CA HIS A 43 9.00 37.95 -43.60
C HIS A 43 8.55 36.92 -44.66
N LYS A 44 9.31 36.78 -45.74
CA LYS A 44 9.05 35.78 -46.77
C LYS A 44 9.59 34.43 -46.32
N CYS A 45 8.74 33.41 -46.36
CA CYS A 45 9.17 32.03 -46.11
C CYS A 45 10.07 31.58 -47.26
N ILE A 46 11.35 31.37 -46.96
CA ILE A 46 12.40 31.01 -47.94
C ILE A 46 12.77 29.53 -47.90
N GLY A 47 12.29 28.79 -46.90
CA GLY A 47 12.57 27.37 -46.76
C GLY A 47 11.99 26.76 -45.50
N LYS A 48 12.32 25.50 -45.25
CA LYS A 48 12.01 24.80 -44.00
C LYS A 48 13.24 24.09 -43.49
N ILE A 49 13.40 24.05 -42.17
CA ILE A 49 14.44 23.30 -41.47
C ILE A 49 13.82 22.17 -40.68
N GLN A 50 14.38 20.97 -40.79
CA GLN A 50 13.98 19.83 -39.98
C GLN A 50 14.84 19.80 -38.73
N LEU A 51 14.19 19.79 -37.57
CA LEU A 51 14.88 19.77 -36.28
C LEU A 51 14.38 18.60 -35.45
N SER A 52 15.34 17.91 -34.85
CA SER A 52 15.09 16.95 -33.78
C SER A 52 15.50 17.61 -32.47
N ILE A 53 14.52 17.93 -31.63
CA ILE A 53 14.75 18.67 -30.37
C ILE A 53 14.40 17.73 -29.23
N ALA A 54 15.41 17.32 -28.47
CA ALA A 54 15.24 16.61 -27.21
C ALA A 54 15.47 17.60 -26.06
N CYS A 55 14.45 17.84 -25.26
CA CYS A 55 14.55 18.67 -24.07
C CYS A 55 14.73 17.76 -22.84
N SER A 56 15.87 17.86 -22.16
CA SER A 56 16.10 17.26 -20.85
C SER A 56 16.22 18.37 -19.82
N ILE A 57 15.17 18.58 -19.03
CA ILE A 57 15.16 19.58 -17.96
C ILE A 57 15.82 18.95 -16.73
N THR A 58 17.08 19.29 -16.48
CA THR A 58 17.75 18.97 -15.21
C THR A 58 17.56 20.16 -14.27
N ASN A 59 16.60 20.05 -13.35
CA ASN A 59 16.43 21.07 -12.31
C ASN A 59 17.38 20.77 -11.15
N GLU A 60 18.40 21.61 -11.01
CA GLU A 60 19.09 21.79 -9.75
C GLU A 60 18.15 22.54 -8.78
N GLU A 61 17.86 21.86 -7.68
CA GLU A 61 17.42 22.30 -6.34
C GLU A 61 16.69 23.64 -6.14
N GLY A 62 15.56 23.55 -5.42
CA GLY A 62 15.24 24.53 -4.37
C GLY A 62 13.88 25.25 -4.46
N ASN A 63 12.90 24.71 -3.74
CA ASN A 63 11.78 25.41 -3.07
C ASN A 63 10.93 26.44 -3.84
N GLY A 64 9.66 26.07 -4.05
CA GLY A 64 8.59 27.06 -4.23
C GLY A 64 7.47 26.55 -5.13
N ILE A 65 6.32 26.28 -4.53
CA ILE A 65 5.05 25.91 -5.17
C ILE A 65 4.74 26.88 -6.32
N LYS A 66 4.91 26.43 -7.57
CA LYS A 66 4.21 26.89 -8.78
C LYS A 66 4.54 25.99 -9.98
N GLY A 67 3.56 25.16 -10.36
CA GLY A 67 3.35 24.70 -11.74
C GLY A 67 4.48 23.91 -12.40
N SER A 68 4.92 22.80 -11.80
CA SER A 68 5.53 21.71 -12.56
C SER A 68 4.51 21.14 -13.55
N PRO A 69 4.89 20.59 -14.73
CA PRO A 69 4.04 19.58 -15.35
C PRO A 69 3.82 18.49 -14.30
N VAL A 70 2.56 18.33 -13.88
CA VAL A 70 2.19 17.34 -12.89
C VAL A 70 2.30 16.00 -13.60
N VAL A 71 3.22 15.14 -13.16
CA VAL A 71 3.24 13.74 -13.61
C VAL A 71 1.85 13.18 -13.32
N GLU A 72 1.22 12.51 -14.27
CA GLU A 72 -0.18 12.06 -14.21
C GLU A 72 -0.45 11.24 -12.94
N THR A 73 0.56 10.50 -12.48
CA THR A 73 0.56 9.75 -11.21
C THR A 73 0.53 10.65 -9.97
N LEU A 74 1.20 11.81 -9.98
CA LEU A 74 1.13 12.80 -8.90
C LEU A 74 -0.25 13.48 -8.85
N ALA A 75 -0.85 13.77 -10.00
CA ALA A 75 -2.21 14.31 -10.07
C ALA A 75 -3.22 13.28 -9.54
N TYR A 76 -3.06 12.00 -9.92
CA TYR A 76 -3.86 10.91 -9.38
C TYR A 76 -3.68 10.77 -7.86
N ASP A 77 -2.45 10.85 -7.34
CA ASP A 77 -2.16 10.78 -5.91
C ASP A 77 -2.90 11.89 -5.14
N LEU A 78 -2.85 13.13 -5.64
CA LEU A 78 -3.57 14.26 -5.03
C LEU A 78 -5.09 14.07 -5.06
N LEU A 79 -5.62 13.57 -6.18
CA LEU A 79 -7.05 13.30 -6.34
C LEU A 79 -7.51 12.18 -5.40
N LEU A 80 -6.73 11.10 -5.29
CA LEU A 80 -6.98 9.99 -4.39
C LEU A 80 -6.96 10.47 -2.94
N GLU A 81 -5.97 11.28 -2.57
CA GLU A 81 -5.88 11.84 -1.22
C GLU A 81 -7.06 12.75 -0.89
N ALA A 82 -7.51 13.57 -1.84
CA ALA A 82 -8.72 14.39 -1.70
C ALA A 82 -9.98 13.53 -1.52
N ALA A 83 -10.11 12.45 -2.29
CA ALA A 83 -11.21 11.49 -2.16
C ALA A 83 -11.23 10.83 -0.78
N MET A 84 -10.08 10.39 -0.28
CA MET A 84 -9.94 9.80 1.06
C MET A 84 -10.39 10.76 2.16
N ARG A 85 -9.94 12.02 2.09
CA ARG A 85 -10.32 13.05 3.07
C ARG A 85 -11.81 13.36 3.01
N ALA A 86 -12.36 13.50 1.80
CA ALA A 86 -13.77 13.83 1.61
C ALA A 86 -14.70 12.72 2.14
N GLN A 87 -14.28 11.45 2.03
CA GLN A 87 -15.08 10.31 2.49
C GLN A 87 -14.79 9.88 3.92
N GLN A 88 -13.93 10.60 4.66
CA GLN A 88 -13.51 10.22 6.00
C GLN A 88 -12.98 8.78 6.01
N PHE A 89 -11.95 8.53 5.22
CA PHE A 89 -11.31 7.21 5.14
C PHE A 89 -10.69 6.82 6.48
N HIS A 90 -11.03 5.63 6.99
CA HIS A 90 -10.49 5.06 8.23
C HIS A 90 -10.62 3.53 8.22
N SER A 91 -10.09 2.86 9.25
CA SER A 91 -10.05 1.38 9.36
C SER A 91 -11.39 0.64 9.22
N ARG A 92 -12.52 1.34 9.35
CA ARG A 92 -13.89 0.80 9.23
C ARG A 92 -14.64 1.33 8.00
N ASN A 93 -14.03 2.26 7.28
CA ASN A 93 -14.52 2.81 6.03
C ASN A 93 -13.37 2.82 5.02
N LEU A 94 -13.09 1.62 4.50
CA LEU A 94 -11.97 1.41 3.58
C LEU A 94 -12.35 1.63 2.13
N CYS A 95 -13.64 1.67 1.79
CA CYS A 95 -14.11 1.65 0.41
C CYS A 95 -14.44 3.05 -0.11
N LEU A 96 -13.92 3.39 -1.29
CA LEU A 96 -14.33 4.60 -2.00
C LEU A 96 -15.65 4.37 -2.72
N HIS A 97 -16.58 5.34 -2.60
CA HIS A 97 -17.93 5.23 -3.15
C HIS A 97 -18.34 6.46 -3.98
N GLY A 98 -19.40 6.31 -4.78
CA GLY A 98 -20.06 7.42 -5.46
C GLY A 98 -19.17 8.18 -6.46
N SER A 99 -19.34 9.51 -6.48
CA SER A 99 -18.70 10.42 -7.44
C SER A 99 -17.17 10.39 -7.38
N TRP A 100 -16.57 10.19 -6.21
CA TRP A 100 -15.12 10.10 -6.08
C TRP A 100 -14.55 8.82 -6.69
N LYS A 101 -15.23 7.67 -6.50
CA LYS A 101 -14.80 6.42 -7.14
C LYS A 101 -14.87 6.56 -8.66
N TRP A 102 -15.98 7.11 -9.18
CA TRP A 102 -16.14 7.36 -10.60
C TRP A 102 -15.05 8.31 -11.12
N LEU A 103 -14.81 9.44 -10.44
CA LEU A 103 -13.82 10.43 -10.85
C LEU A 103 -12.40 9.86 -10.91
N LEU A 104 -12.02 9.02 -9.95
CA LEU A 104 -10.73 8.33 -9.96
C LEU A 104 -10.60 7.35 -11.13
N CYS A 105 -11.66 6.60 -11.44
CA CYS A 105 -11.69 5.71 -12.61
C CYS A 105 -11.54 6.51 -13.91
N GLU A 106 -12.37 7.53 -14.12
CA GLU A 106 -12.31 8.36 -15.34
C GLU A 106 -10.96 9.08 -15.48
N PHE A 107 -10.40 9.58 -14.36
CA PHE A 107 -9.09 10.19 -14.38
C PHE A 107 -8.02 9.18 -14.80
N ALA A 108 -8.03 7.99 -14.22
CA ALA A 108 -7.06 6.96 -14.56
C ALA A 108 -7.18 6.52 -16.02
N ASP A 109 -8.40 6.36 -16.53
CA ASP A 109 -8.68 5.98 -17.91
C ASP A 109 -8.27 7.08 -18.90
N TYR A 110 -8.57 8.35 -18.60
CA TYR A 110 -8.25 9.48 -19.47
C TYR A 110 -6.75 9.79 -19.56
N TYR A 111 -6.04 9.68 -18.42
CA TYR A 111 -4.60 9.96 -18.34
C TYR A 111 -3.72 8.70 -18.42
N GLU A 112 -4.31 7.55 -18.77
CA GLU A 112 -3.62 6.27 -18.92
C GLU A 112 -2.80 5.84 -17.69
N VAL A 113 -3.30 6.16 -16.48
CA VAL A 113 -2.68 5.72 -15.23
C VAL A 113 -2.91 4.22 -15.08
N SER A 114 -1.82 3.45 -15.06
CA SER A 114 -1.85 1.99 -14.95
C SER A 114 -2.75 1.49 -13.81
N GLN A 115 -3.57 0.47 -14.09
CA GLN A 115 -4.39 -0.19 -13.07
C GLN A 115 -3.55 -0.79 -11.92
N CYS A 116 -2.32 -1.23 -12.22
CA CYS A 116 -1.43 -1.74 -11.17
C CYS A 116 -1.01 -0.59 -10.24
N TYR A 117 -0.73 0.58 -10.80
CA TYR A 117 -0.41 1.76 -10.02
C TYR A 117 -1.60 2.20 -9.17
N THR A 118 -2.80 2.36 -9.75
CA THR A 118 -3.99 2.80 -9.00
C THR A 118 -4.31 1.86 -7.83
N ASN A 119 -4.24 0.54 -8.06
CA ASN A 119 -4.46 -0.47 -7.02
C ASN A 119 -3.39 -0.43 -5.94
N LEU A 120 -2.11 -0.38 -6.30
CA LEU A 120 -1.00 -0.30 -5.35
C LEU A 120 -1.06 0.97 -4.51
N ARG A 121 -1.48 2.06 -5.13
CA ARG A 121 -1.52 3.35 -4.45
C ARG A 121 -2.66 3.43 -3.46
N TYR A 122 -3.82 2.89 -3.84
CA TYR A 122 -4.92 2.69 -2.92
C TYR A 122 -4.57 1.71 -1.78
N LEU A 123 -3.90 0.61 -2.09
CA LEU A 123 -3.42 -0.37 -1.11
C LEU A 123 -2.49 0.28 -0.08
N SER A 124 -1.56 1.13 -0.50
CA SER A 124 -0.67 1.87 0.40
C SER A 124 -1.45 2.69 1.45
N TYR A 125 -2.56 3.33 1.07
CA TYR A 125 -3.44 4.02 2.02
C TYR A 125 -4.17 3.05 2.96
N ILE A 126 -4.67 1.94 2.44
CA ILE A 126 -5.33 0.90 3.25
C ILE A 126 -4.37 0.35 4.30
N MET A 127 -3.13 0.06 3.92
CA MET A 127 -2.15 -0.54 4.84
C MET A 127 -1.78 0.39 6.01
N ASN A 128 -1.86 1.71 5.85
CA ASN A 128 -1.67 2.67 6.95
C ASN A 128 -2.74 2.59 8.06
N VAL A 129 -3.93 2.06 7.75
CA VAL A 129 -5.06 1.93 8.69
C VAL A 129 -5.55 0.49 8.80
N ALA A 130 -4.80 -0.47 8.26
CA ALA A 130 -5.23 -1.85 8.14
C ALA A 130 -5.42 -2.49 9.52
N THR A 131 -6.50 -3.25 9.64
CA THR A 131 -6.83 -4.02 10.84
C THR A 131 -7.05 -5.48 10.46
N PRO A 132 -6.85 -6.44 11.37
CA PRO A 132 -7.08 -7.87 11.14
C PRO A 132 -8.58 -8.23 11.05
N THR A 133 -9.34 -7.48 10.26
CA THR A 133 -10.77 -7.69 10.00
C THR A 133 -10.96 -8.38 8.64
N LYS A 134 -12.06 -9.14 8.51
CA LYS A 134 -12.41 -9.84 7.28
C LYS A 134 -12.44 -8.89 6.08
N ASP A 135 -13.20 -7.81 6.20
CA ASP A 135 -13.45 -6.86 5.11
C ASP A 135 -12.16 -6.17 4.65
N CYS A 136 -11.23 -5.87 5.58
CA CYS A 136 -9.91 -5.33 5.25
C CYS A 136 -9.06 -6.34 4.47
N LEU A 137 -9.00 -7.59 4.92
CA LEU A 137 -8.19 -8.63 4.28
C LEU A 137 -8.73 -9.02 2.90
N GLU A 138 -10.05 -9.08 2.72
CA GLU A 138 -10.68 -9.30 1.41
C GLU A 138 -10.35 -8.17 0.44
N LEU A 139 -10.43 -6.91 0.88
CA LEU A 139 -10.07 -5.77 0.03
C LEU A 139 -8.58 -5.78 -0.36
N VAL A 140 -7.69 -6.09 0.58
CA VAL A 140 -6.25 -6.23 0.30
C VAL A 140 -6.00 -7.34 -0.73
N LEU A 141 -6.69 -8.48 -0.59
CA LEU A 141 -6.60 -9.59 -1.54
C LEU A 141 -7.06 -9.16 -2.94
N ASP A 142 -8.22 -8.51 -3.04
CA ASP A 142 -8.79 -8.05 -4.31
C ASP A 142 -7.87 -7.07 -5.05
N LEU A 143 -7.20 -6.17 -4.31
CA LEU A 143 -6.26 -5.21 -4.89
C LEU A 143 -4.94 -5.85 -5.32
N LEU A 144 -4.43 -6.82 -4.56
CA LEU A 144 -3.16 -7.49 -4.85
C LEU A 144 -3.27 -8.53 -5.96
N LEU A 145 -4.37 -9.26 -6.08
CA LEU A 145 -4.57 -10.30 -7.10
C LEU A 145 -4.13 -9.87 -8.53
N PRO A 146 -4.65 -8.78 -9.10
CA PRO A 146 -4.24 -8.32 -10.43
C PRO A 146 -2.78 -7.85 -10.48
N VAL A 147 -2.25 -7.30 -9.38
CA VAL A 147 -0.88 -6.80 -9.30
C VAL A 147 0.13 -7.95 -9.27
N ILE A 148 -0.14 -9.00 -8.49
CA ILE A 148 0.70 -10.21 -8.44
C ILE A 148 0.72 -10.92 -9.79
N LYS A 149 -0.42 -10.96 -10.49
CA LYS A 149 -0.49 -11.45 -11.87
C LYS A 149 0.35 -10.59 -12.84
N ALA A 150 0.26 -9.27 -12.74
CA ALA A 150 1.10 -8.38 -13.54
C ALA A 150 2.60 -8.52 -13.22
N ARG A 151 2.95 -8.84 -11.97
CA ARG A 151 4.33 -9.17 -11.56
C ARG A 151 4.83 -10.44 -12.23
N SER A 152 4.05 -11.53 -12.23
CA SER A 152 4.43 -12.78 -12.90
C SER A 152 4.61 -12.57 -14.40
N ASP A 153 3.78 -11.71 -15.00
CA ASP A 153 3.84 -11.36 -16.42
C ASP A 153 4.93 -10.33 -16.75
N LYS A 154 5.72 -9.88 -15.76
CA LYS A 154 6.78 -8.85 -15.88
C LYS A 154 6.29 -7.50 -16.44
N ARG A 155 5.03 -7.15 -16.17
CA ARG A 155 4.38 -5.91 -16.67
C ARG A 155 4.53 -4.71 -15.74
N LEU A 156 5.02 -4.93 -14.52
CA LEU A 156 5.20 -3.84 -13.55
C LEU A 156 6.38 -2.94 -13.90
N ASN A 157 6.16 -1.63 -13.84
CA ASN A 157 7.19 -0.61 -13.96
C ASN A 157 8.03 -0.48 -12.66
N ARG A 158 9.07 0.36 -12.67
CA ARG A 158 9.97 0.52 -11.51
C ARG A 158 9.26 1.10 -10.28
N GLN A 159 8.37 2.07 -10.48
CA GLN A 159 7.64 2.72 -9.39
C GLN A 159 6.66 1.74 -8.74
N GLU A 160 5.88 1.02 -9.54
CA GLU A 160 4.95 -0.02 -9.08
C GLU A 160 5.67 -1.12 -8.29
N LYS A 161 6.84 -1.57 -8.76
CA LYS A 161 7.66 -2.55 -8.03
C LYS A 161 8.09 -2.03 -6.65
N SER A 162 8.46 -0.75 -6.57
CA SER A 162 8.85 -0.12 -5.29
C SER A 162 7.69 -0.06 -4.31
N ILE A 163 6.51 0.38 -4.78
CA ILE A 163 5.31 0.46 -3.94
C ILE A 163 4.85 -0.93 -3.53
N LEU A 164 4.89 -1.91 -4.45
CA LEU A 164 4.53 -3.29 -4.17
C LEU A 164 5.39 -3.88 -3.05
N LEU A 165 6.72 -3.69 -3.10
CA LEU A 165 7.63 -4.20 -2.06
C LEU A 165 7.30 -3.65 -0.66
N GLU A 166 6.97 -2.36 -0.59
CA GLU A 166 6.55 -1.72 0.65
C GLU A 166 5.20 -2.29 1.13
N CYS A 167 4.24 -2.43 0.22
CA CYS A 167 2.93 -3.02 0.54
C CYS A 167 3.06 -4.47 1.01
N GLU A 168 3.90 -5.29 0.36
CA GLU A 168 4.18 -6.67 0.76
C GLU A 168 4.70 -6.73 2.19
N THR A 169 5.65 -5.86 2.54
CA THR A 169 6.19 -5.78 3.91
C THR A 169 5.11 -5.45 4.94
N GLN A 170 4.22 -4.51 4.63
CA GLN A 170 3.11 -4.15 5.51
C GLN A 170 2.07 -5.27 5.60
N VAL A 171 1.79 -5.96 4.49
CA VAL A 171 0.88 -7.10 4.45
C VAL A 171 1.42 -8.29 5.24
N GLU A 172 2.73 -8.56 5.18
CA GLU A 172 3.38 -9.56 6.04
C GLU A 172 3.21 -9.23 7.53
N SER A 173 3.36 -7.95 7.89
CA SER A 173 3.13 -7.52 9.28
C SER A 173 1.68 -7.73 9.70
N LEU A 174 0.72 -7.43 8.82
CA LEU A 174 -0.70 -7.68 9.07
C LEU A 174 -1.00 -9.18 9.21
N LEU A 175 -0.46 -10.02 8.32
CA LEU A 175 -0.62 -11.48 8.38
C LEU A 175 -0.02 -12.06 9.65
N ALA A 176 1.18 -11.61 10.04
CA ALA A 176 1.78 -11.97 11.32
C ALA A 176 0.83 -11.63 12.47
N ASN A 177 0.25 -10.43 12.48
CA ASN A 177 -0.69 -10.02 13.52
C ASN A 177 -1.96 -10.89 13.55
N VAL A 178 -2.50 -11.28 12.39
CA VAL A 178 -3.66 -12.16 12.29
C VAL A 178 -3.33 -13.55 12.81
N PHE A 179 -2.27 -14.19 12.32
CA PHE A 179 -1.91 -15.56 12.67
C PHE A 179 -1.43 -15.68 14.11
N GLU A 180 -0.67 -14.70 14.62
CA GLU A 180 -0.21 -14.69 16.01
C GLU A 180 -1.36 -14.48 17.01
N ASN A 181 -2.49 -13.94 16.58
CA ASN A 181 -3.64 -13.63 17.45
C ASN A 181 -4.93 -14.32 16.97
N TYR A 182 -4.83 -15.45 16.24
CA TYR A 182 -5.96 -16.06 15.54
C TYR A 182 -7.20 -16.33 16.41
N LYS A 183 -7.04 -16.72 17.68
CA LYS A 183 -8.17 -16.98 18.60
C LYS A 183 -8.73 -15.71 19.28
N SER A 184 -8.09 -14.57 19.10
CA SER A 184 -8.50 -13.27 19.64
C SER A 184 -9.07 -12.35 18.55
N LEU A 185 -9.25 -12.86 17.33
CA LEU A 185 -9.82 -12.08 16.23
C LEU A 185 -11.29 -11.82 16.48
N ASP A 186 -11.69 -10.55 16.44
CA ASP A 186 -13.07 -10.14 16.63
C ASP A 186 -13.49 -9.18 15.52
N LYS A 187 -14.65 -9.48 14.92
CA LYS A 187 -15.24 -8.67 13.86
C LYS A 187 -15.85 -7.36 14.40
N LEU A 188 -16.35 -7.38 15.64
CA LEU A 188 -17.06 -6.26 16.23
C LEU A 188 -16.10 -5.19 16.78
N SER A 189 -14.92 -5.62 17.23
CA SER A 189 -13.86 -4.72 17.67
C SER A 189 -13.36 -3.77 16.58
N PRO A 190 -13.14 -2.48 16.89
CA PRO A 190 -12.57 -1.51 15.96
C PRO A 190 -11.12 -1.84 15.58
N THR A 191 -10.38 -2.59 16.42
CA THR A 191 -9.00 -3.02 16.16
C THR A 191 -8.94 -4.40 15.49
N GLY A 192 -10.07 -5.06 15.28
CA GLY A 192 -10.13 -6.45 14.80
C GLY A 192 -9.73 -7.50 15.85
N MET A 193 -9.53 -7.09 17.11
CA MET A 193 -9.09 -7.97 18.20
C MET A 193 -9.95 -7.79 19.45
N SER A 194 -10.29 -8.89 20.12
CA SER A 194 -10.96 -8.90 21.41
C SER A 194 -9.96 -8.85 22.56
N ASP A 195 -10.17 -7.95 23.51
CA ASP A 195 -9.43 -7.92 24.79
C ASP A 195 -9.95 -8.98 25.79
N SER A 196 -11.17 -9.47 25.59
CA SER A 196 -11.84 -10.35 26.53
C SER A 196 -11.34 -11.80 26.48
N LEU A 197 -11.21 -12.40 27.65
CA LEU A 197 -10.94 -13.82 27.92
C LEU A 197 -12.13 -14.71 27.54
N THR A 198 -12.75 -14.47 26.40
CA THR A 198 -13.95 -15.21 26.01
C THR A 198 -13.62 -16.65 25.69
N THR A 199 -14.55 -17.51 26.07
CA THR A 199 -14.67 -18.91 25.67
C THR A 199 -14.30 -19.05 24.20
N ILE A 200 -13.51 -20.10 23.91
CA ILE A 200 -13.07 -20.44 22.56
C ILE A 200 -14.32 -20.49 21.68
N PRO A 201 -14.43 -19.64 20.65
CA PRO A 201 -15.54 -19.75 19.72
C PRO A 201 -15.44 -21.12 19.03
N ASP A 202 -16.54 -21.87 18.98
CA ASP A 202 -16.61 -23.16 18.27
C ASP A 202 -16.35 -23.02 16.75
N ALA A 203 -16.39 -21.79 16.22
CA ALA A 203 -16.17 -21.49 14.82
C ALA A 203 -14.88 -20.68 14.60
N ALA A 204 -14.16 -21.01 13.53
CA ALA A 204 -12.97 -20.26 13.11
C ALA A 204 -13.32 -18.78 12.82
N PRO A 205 -12.53 -17.82 13.32
CA PRO A 205 -12.80 -16.42 13.07
C PRO A 205 -12.84 -16.09 11.57
N PRO A 206 -13.79 -15.24 11.15
CA PRO A 206 -14.08 -14.99 9.73
C PRO A 206 -12.93 -14.33 8.96
N ALA A 207 -11.99 -13.69 9.68
CA ALA A 207 -10.80 -13.07 9.11
C ALA A 207 -9.70 -14.10 8.72
N LEU A 208 -9.75 -15.34 9.23
CA LEU A 208 -8.72 -16.34 8.93
C LEU A 208 -8.77 -16.84 7.49
N ALA A 209 -9.97 -17.02 6.93
CA ALA A 209 -10.12 -17.46 5.55
C ALA A 209 -9.43 -16.52 4.53
N PRO A 210 -9.71 -15.20 4.52
CA PRO A 210 -9.01 -14.29 3.62
C PRO A 210 -7.53 -14.12 3.98
N ALA A 211 -7.13 -14.25 5.25
CA ALA A 211 -5.71 -14.24 5.63
C ALA A 211 -4.93 -15.42 5.03
N VAL A 212 -5.50 -16.63 5.05
CA VAL A 212 -4.88 -17.80 4.43
C VAL A 212 -4.78 -17.64 2.92
N GLN A 213 -5.84 -17.13 2.27
CA GLN A 213 -5.80 -16.85 0.82
C GLN A 213 -4.72 -15.83 0.47
N LEU A 214 -4.61 -14.75 1.25
CA LEU A 214 -3.60 -13.73 1.08
C LEU A 214 -2.19 -14.28 1.31
N TYR A 215 -2.03 -15.15 2.32
CA TYR A 215 -0.77 -15.85 2.57
C TYR A 215 -0.36 -16.73 1.39
N CYS A 216 -1.29 -17.53 0.83
CA CYS A 216 -1.05 -18.34 -0.36
C CYS A 216 -0.79 -17.53 -1.63
N LEU A 217 -1.26 -16.28 -1.68
CA LEU A 217 -0.98 -15.38 -2.81
C LEU A 217 0.47 -14.87 -2.78
N LEU A 218 1.02 -14.63 -1.59
CA LEU A 218 2.37 -14.10 -1.40
C LEU A 218 3.44 -15.20 -1.30
N HIS A 219 3.08 -16.35 -0.73
CA HIS A 219 3.99 -17.45 -0.44
C HIS A 219 3.60 -18.73 -1.16
N ASP A 220 4.62 -19.48 -1.59
CA ASP A 220 4.45 -20.88 -1.93
C ASP A 220 4.36 -21.71 -0.64
N ILE A 221 3.15 -22.13 -0.28
CA ILE A 221 2.87 -22.95 0.90
C ILE A 221 3.48 -24.36 0.84
N LEU A 222 3.90 -24.82 -0.35
CA LEU A 222 4.59 -26.10 -0.50
C LEU A 222 6.10 -25.96 -0.31
N ALA A 223 6.63 -24.74 -0.39
CA ALA A 223 8.04 -24.46 -0.13
C ALA A 223 8.34 -24.41 1.38
N GLN A 224 9.55 -24.85 1.74
CA GLN A 224 9.99 -24.89 3.13
C GLN A 224 9.99 -23.49 3.78
N ASP A 225 10.36 -22.46 3.03
CA ASP A 225 10.44 -21.09 3.55
C ASP A 225 9.06 -20.60 4.02
N GLY A 226 8.02 -20.76 3.19
CA GLY A 226 6.64 -20.42 3.56
C GLY A 226 6.18 -21.22 4.78
N GLN A 227 6.38 -22.54 4.78
CA GLN A 227 5.99 -23.37 5.93
C GLN A 227 6.67 -22.94 7.24
N THR A 228 7.97 -22.58 7.20
CA THR A 228 8.69 -22.13 8.39
C THR A 228 8.20 -20.78 8.92
N ILE A 229 7.80 -19.86 8.03
CA ILE A 229 7.24 -18.56 8.42
C ILE A 229 5.89 -18.76 9.10
N LEU A 230 4.98 -19.52 8.49
CA LEU A 230 3.68 -19.82 9.06
C LEU A 230 3.81 -20.57 10.41
N GLN A 231 4.74 -21.54 10.48
CA GLN A 231 5.04 -22.23 11.73
C GLN A 231 5.49 -21.28 12.83
N LYS A 232 6.35 -20.29 12.52
CA LYS A 232 6.79 -19.28 13.49
C LYS A 232 5.62 -18.44 14.00
N TYR A 233 4.69 -18.02 13.14
CA TYR A 233 3.52 -17.27 13.58
C TYR A 233 2.64 -18.09 14.53
N LEU A 234 2.36 -19.35 14.19
CA LEU A 234 1.55 -20.24 15.03
C LEU A 234 2.25 -20.60 16.35
N GLN A 235 3.58 -20.79 16.34
CA GLN A 235 4.36 -20.98 17.57
C GLN A 235 4.28 -19.76 18.47
N ARG A 236 4.40 -18.55 17.91
CA ARG A 236 4.23 -17.30 18.67
C ARG A 236 2.81 -17.15 19.21
N ALA A 237 1.79 -17.54 18.44
CA ALA A 237 0.41 -17.56 18.91
C ALA A 237 0.24 -18.48 20.13
N ALA A 238 0.78 -19.70 20.05
CA ALA A 238 0.76 -20.67 21.14
C ALA A 238 1.53 -20.13 22.37
N GLN A 239 2.68 -19.49 22.17
CA GLN A 239 3.45 -18.87 23.26
C GLN A 239 2.71 -17.71 23.92
N LYS A 240 2.11 -16.79 23.14
CA LYS A 240 1.29 -15.67 23.67
C LYS A 240 0.15 -16.20 24.52
N ARG A 241 -0.51 -17.25 24.04
CA ARG A 241 -1.65 -17.86 24.72
C ARG A 241 -1.25 -18.59 25.99
N CYS A 242 -0.18 -19.38 25.94
CA CYS A 242 0.41 -20.02 27.12
C CYS A 242 0.82 -18.98 28.19
N ARG A 243 1.51 -17.89 27.79
CA ARG A 243 1.85 -16.80 28.69
C ARG A 243 0.62 -16.14 29.32
N ARG A 244 -0.46 -15.93 28.55
CA ARG A 244 -1.69 -15.34 29.08
C ARG A 244 -2.32 -16.23 30.15
N HIS A 245 -2.42 -17.53 29.90
CA HIS A 245 -2.87 -18.52 30.88
C HIS A 245 -1.98 -18.56 32.13
N MET A 246 -0.65 -18.44 31.98
CA MET A 246 0.27 -18.40 33.12
C MET A 246 0.14 -17.12 33.97
N LEU A 247 -0.07 -15.95 33.34
CA LEU A 247 -0.27 -14.69 34.07
C LEU A 247 -1.54 -14.72 34.94
N GLU A 248 -2.60 -15.40 34.49
CA GLU A 248 -3.82 -15.62 35.28
C GLU A 248 -3.57 -16.43 36.56
N THR A 249 -2.49 -17.24 36.59
CA THR A 249 -2.11 -18.05 37.76
C THR A 249 -1.09 -17.36 38.68
N ASP A 250 -0.26 -16.45 38.15
CA ASP A 250 0.82 -15.80 38.92
C ASP A 250 0.29 -14.74 39.90
N GLU A 251 -0.86 -14.14 39.63
CA GLU A 251 -1.55 -13.21 40.53
C GLU A 251 -1.94 -13.85 41.89
N PHE A 252 -1.85 -15.18 42.02
CA PHE A 252 -2.31 -15.92 43.20
C PHE A 252 -1.32 -16.96 43.74
N MET A 253 -0.13 -17.09 43.16
CA MET A 253 0.96 -17.86 43.74
C MET A 253 1.76 -16.94 44.65
N PRO A 254 1.62 -17.01 45.99
CA PRO A 254 2.43 -16.18 46.87
C PRO A 254 3.91 -16.48 46.58
N THR A 255 4.65 -15.45 46.16
CA THR A 255 6.10 -15.48 46.20
C THR A 255 6.49 -15.92 47.59
N ASN A 256 7.44 -16.85 47.67
CA ASN A 256 7.78 -17.68 48.82
C ASN A 256 8.37 -16.89 50.01
N SER A 257 7.75 -15.79 50.42
CA SER A 257 8.15 -14.87 51.46
C SER A 257 6.95 -14.63 52.39
N GLU A 258 7.03 -15.36 53.51
CA GLU A 258 6.47 -15.02 54.83
C GLU A 258 4.96 -15.13 55.07
N SER A 259 4.63 -16.15 55.88
CA SER A 259 3.58 -16.20 56.90
C SER A 259 2.50 -15.09 56.85
N VAL A 260 1.46 -15.30 56.05
CA VAL A 260 0.18 -14.62 56.25
C VAL A 260 -0.91 -15.69 56.22
N LEU A 261 -1.77 -15.68 57.23
CA LEU A 261 -2.95 -16.53 57.38
C LEU A 261 -3.67 -16.66 56.03
N VAL A 262 -3.53 -17.82 55.38
CA VAL A 262 -4.14 -18.06 54.08
C VAL A 262 -5.64 -18.19 54.30
N ASP A 263 -6.39 -17.15 53.94
CA ASP A 263 -7.85 -17.14 53.99
C ASP A 263 -8.39 -18.38 53.23
N PRO A 264 -9.22 -19.25 53.84
CA PRO A 264 -9.83 -20.40 53.17
C PRO A 264 -10.59 -20.02 51.88
N VAL A 265 -11.07 -18.78 51.77
CA VAL A 265 -11.67 -18.24 50.54
C VAL A 265 -10.63 -18.06 49.43
N ALA A 266 -9.41 -17.64 49.76
CA ALA A 266 -8.31 -17.51 48.80
C ALA A 266 -7.86 -18.87 48.24
N ILE A 267 -7.77 -19.90 49.08
CA ILE A 267 -7.42 -21.28 48.66
C ILE A 267 -8.48 -21.84 47.71
N THR A 268 -9.76 -21.68 48.06
CA THR A 268 -10.87 -22.17 47.23
C THR A 268 -10.91 -21.47 45.87
N THR A 269 -10.65 -20.15 45.87
CA THR A 269 -10.57 -19.35 44.64
C THR A 269 -9.37 -19.76 43.77
N ALA A 270 -8.19 -19.98 44.37
CA ALA A 270 -7.01 -20.45 43.65
C ALA A 270 -7.24 -21.83 43.02
N TYR A 271 -7.85 -22.77 43.75
CA TYR A 271 -8.16 -24.11 43.23
C TYR A 271 -9.19 -24.07 42.08
N LEU A 272 -10.23 -23.24 42.20
CA LEU A 272 -11.20 -23.05 41.13
C LEU A 272 -10.54 -22.47 39.87
N LYS A 273 -9.62 -21.51 40.02
CA LYS A 273 -8.85 -20.94 38.90
C LYS A 273 -7.91 -21.96 38.27
N MET A 274 -7.19 -22.77 39.05
CA MET A 274 -6.36 -23.87 38.53
C MET A 274 -7.19 -24.91 37.78
N LYS A 275 -8.38 -25.27 38.30
CA LYS A 275 -9.31 -26.17 37.61
C LYS A 275 -9.75 -25.58 36.27
N ASN A 276 -10.13 -24.30 36.23
CA ASN A 276 -10.53 -23.62 35.01
C ASN A 276 -9.37 -23.54 34.00
N LEU A 277 -8.14 -23.28 34.46
CA LEU A 277 -6.94 -23.32 33.62
C LEU A 277 -6.77 -24.69 32.95
N CYS A 278 -6.84 -25.78 33.72
CA CYS A 278 -6.73 -27.13 33.18
C CYS A 278 -7.80 -27.42 32.12
N ILE A 279 -9.05 -27.00 32.36
CA ILE A 279 -10.15 -27.15 31.41
C ILE A 279 -9.91 -26.29 30.15
N ASN A 280 -9.45 -25.05 30.32
CA ASN A 280 -9.17 -24.16 29.20
C ASN A 280 -8.04 -24.70 28.33
N ILE A 281 -6.92 -25.15 28.92
CA ILE A 281 -5.83 -25.78 28.19
C ILE A 281 -6.30 -27.06 27.49
N SER A 282 -7.10 -27.90 28.17
CA SER A 282 -7.63 -29.12 27.54
C SER A 282 -8.56 -28.83 26.37
N SER A 283 -9.35 -27.76 26.44
CA SER A 283 -10.24 -27.34 25.36
C SER A 283 -9.51 -26.68 24.18
N GLU A 284 -8.21 -26.39 24.31
CA GLU A 284 -7.40 -25.80 23.26
C GLU A 284 -6.73 -26.79 22.32
N ILE A 285 -6.54 -28.02 22.79
CA ILE A 285 -5.94 -29.16 22.09
C ILE A 285 -7.01 -29.81 21.21
#